data_AF-A0A9N9HPA4-F1
#
_entry.id   AF-A0A9N9HPA4-F1
#
_cell.length_a   1.000
_cell.length_b   1.000
_cell.length_c   1.000
_cell.angle_alpha   90.00
_cell.angle_beta   90.00
_cell.angle_gamma   90.00
#
_symmetry.space_group_name_H-M   'P 1'
#
loop_
_entity.id
_entity.type
_entity.pdbx_description
1 polymer ?
#
loop_
_entity_poly.entity_id
_entity_poly.type
_entity_poly.pdbx_seq_one_letter_code
_entity_poly.pdbx_strand_id
1 'polypeptide(L)'
;KYCITRDSDLSQQNNENVKETQNISAKKNRFDKKFVRIIIKDNQPIRIRNDEGFREFVEELDPLYELSSDKKVRELLVKSYNFCKEEIVHLFEQDINFCEWHNSSKGEDDRELERDIIDYLLPKP
;
A
#
# COMPACT_ATOMS: atom_id res chain seq x y z
N LYS A 1 38.32 6.63 40.53
CA LYS A 1 36.99 5.99 40.44
C LYS A 1 36.38 6.43 39.11
N TYR A 2 36.49 5.63 38.06
CA TYR A 2 35.84 5.90 36.78
C TYR A 2 34.50 5.17 36.78
N CYS A 3 33.40 5.91 36.80
CA CYS A 3 32.06 5.34 36.66
C CYS A 3 31.76 5.23 35.16
N ILE A 4 31.59 4.00 34.68
CA ILE A 4 31.22 3.70 33.31
C ILE A 4 29.70 3.90 33.18
N THR A 5 29.27 4.91 32.44
CA THR A 5 27.89 5.04 31.95
C THR A 5 27.73 4.12 30.72
N ARG A 6 27.53 2.81 30.94
CA ARG A 6 27.28 1.84 29.85
C ARG A 6 25.79 1.64 29.55
N ASP A 7 24.92 1.95 30.50
CA ASP A 7 23.51 1.55 30.41
C ASP A 7 22.62 2.56 29.65
N SER A 8 23.07 3.83 29.51
CA SER A 8 22.32 4.87 28.80
C SER A 8 22.39 4.71 27.27
N ASP A 9 23.57 4.38 26.73
CA ASP A 9 23.81 4.30 25.28
C ASP A 9 23.11 3.09 24.64
N LEU A 10 23.03 1.96 25.36
CA LEU A 10 22.29 0.75 24.93
C LEU A 10 20.78 1.00 24.82
N SER A 11 20.21 1.86 25.67
CA SER A 11 18.78 2.18 25.64
C SER A 11 18.42 3.09 24.46
N GLN A 12 19.34 3.96 24.04
CA GLN A 12 19.14 4.86 22.89
C GLN A 12 19.28 4.09 21.57
N GLN A 13 20.31 3.25 21.43
CA GLN A 13 20.48 2.37 20.26
C GLN A 13 19.30 1.42 20.02
N ASN A 14 18.70 0.88 21.08
CA ASN A 14 17.54 0.00 20.95
C ASN A 14 16.29 0.75 20.44
N ASN A 15 16.11 2.01 20.83
CA ASN A 15 14.97 2.81 20.39
C ASN A 15 15.11 3.30 18.94
N GLU A 16 16.34 3.58 18.49
CA GLU A 16 16.61 3.99 17.10
C GLU A 16 16.46 2.81 16.14
N ASN A 17 17.00 1.64 16.48
CA ASN A 17 16.85 0.40 15.69
C ASN A 17 15.37 -0.01 15.51
N VAL A 18 14.53 0.16 16.54
CA VAL A 18 13.08 -0.14 16.45
C VAL A 18 12.37 0.84 15.52
N LYS A 19 12.69 2.14 15.60
CA LYS A 19 12.09 3.16 14.73
C LYS A 19 12.48 2.97 13.26
N GLU A 20 13.74 2.61 13.00
CA GLU A 20 14.24 2.35 11.66
C GLU A 20 13.60 1.10 11.04
N THR A 21 13.48 0.02 11.81
CA THR A 21 12.81 -1.22 11.37
C THR A 21 11.32 -0.98 11.05
N GLN A 22 10.64 -0.16 11.87
CA GLN A 22 9.25 0.23 11.62
C GLN A 22 9.09 1.06 10.34
N ASN A 23 10.03 1.98 10.08
CA ASN A 23 10.02 2.81 8.87
C ASN A 23 10.21 1.95 7.60
N ILE A 24 11.15 1.01 7.62
CA ILE A 24 11.41 0.07 6.52
C ILE A 24 10.16 -0.78 6.23
N SER A 25 9.53 -1.31 7.27
CA SER A 25 8.30 -2.11 7.15
C SER A 25 7.13 -1.30 6.57
N ALA A 26 6.94 -0.06 7.02
CA ALA A 26 5.92 0.84 6.50
C ALA A 26 6.15 1.21 5.03
N LYS A 27 7.40 1.53 4.67
CA LYS A 27 7.81 1.84 3.29
C LYS A 27 7.56 0.64 2.35
N LYS A 28 7.94 -0.57 2.77
CA LYS A 28 7.68 -1.80 2.00
C LYS A 28 6.18 -2.01 1.77
N ASN A 29 5.37 -1.88 2.82
CA ASN A 29 3.92 -2.03 2.72
C ASN A 29 3.32 -1.00 1.74
N ARG A 30 3.80 0.25 1.76
CA ARG A 30 3.38 1.29 0.80
C ARG A 30 3.72 0.91 -0.63
N PHE A 31 4.93 0.39 -0.90
CA PHE A 31 5.29 -0.08 -2.24
C PHE A 31 4.48 -1.30 -2.66
N ASP A 32 4.23 -2.25 -1.77
CA ASP A 32 3.41 -3.42 -2.06
C ASP A 32 1.98 -3.02 -2.48
N LYS A 33 1.38 -2.05 -1.78
CA LYS A 33 0.08 -1.47 -2.18
C LYS A 33 0.15 -0.82 -3.57
N LYS A 34 1.20 -0.06 -3.87
CA LYS A 34 1.37 0.57 -5.19
C LYS A 34 1.63 -0.46 -6.30
N PHE A 35 2.37 -1.53 -6.02
CA PHE A 35 2.56 -2.64 -6.94
C PHE A 35 1.24 -3.36 -7.25
N VAL A 36 0.42 -3.63 -6.24
CA VAL A 36 -0.93 -4.20 -6.43
C VAL A 36 -1.82 -3.27 -7.25
N ARG A 37 -1.67 -1.94 -7.12
CA ARG A 37 -2.38 -0.95 -7.96
C ARG A 37 -2.04 -1.12 -9.44
N ILE A 38 -0.78 -1.37 -9.79
CA ILE A 38 -0.36 -1.63 -11.19
C ILE A 38 -1.08 -2.87 -11.71
N ILE A 39 -1.10 -3.96 -10.94
CA ILE A 39 -1.80 -5.20 -11.30
C ILE A 39 -3.27 -4.94 -11.60
N ILE A 40 -3.96 -4.17 -10.75
CA ILE A 40 -5.40 -3.89 -10.89
C ILE A 40 -5.66 -2.91 -12.05
N LYS A 41 -5.01 -1.75 -12.06
CA LYS A 41 -5.29 -0.66 -13.02
C LYS A 41 -4.87 -1.00 -14.44
N ASP A 42 -3.71 -1.62 -14.58
CA ASP A 42 -3.12 -1.90 -15.88
C ASP A 42 -3.45 -3.32 -16.37
N ASN A 43 -4.37 -4.00 -15.65
CA ASN A 43 -4.81 -5.38 -15.88
C ASN A 43 -3.62 -6.35 -16.10
N GLN A 44 -2.55 -6.15 -15.34
CA GLN A 44 -1.34 -6.94 -15.46
C GLN A 44 -1.49 -8.27 -14.74
N PRO A 45 -0.94 -9.37 -15.28
CA PRO A 45 -0.91 -10.62 -14.55
C PRO A 45 0.07 -10.53 -13.39
N ILE A 46 -0.22 -11.24 -12.27
CA ILE A 46 0.67 -11.32 -11.10
C ILE A 46 2.12 -11.69 -11.47
N ARG A 47 2.29 -12.48 -12.54
CA ARG A 47 3.60 -12.90 -13.05
C ARG A 47 4.52 -11.76 -13.49
N ILE A 48 4.01 -10.53 -13.71
CA ILE A 48 4.84 -9.36 -14.07
C ILE A 48 6.00 -9.13 -13.09
N ARG A 49 5.83 -9.52 -11.82
CA ARG A 49 6.91 -9.45 -10.82
C ARG A 49 8.12 -10.31 -11.14
N ASN A 50 7.96 -11.33 -11.99
CA ASN A 50 9.02 -12.25 -12.37
C ASN A 50 9.71 -11.79 -13.67
N ASP A 51 9.17 -10.79 -14.35
CA ASP A 51 9.73 -10.26 -15.58
C ASP A 51 11.04 -9.55 -15.26
N GLU A 52 12.12 -9.95 -15.94
CA GLU A 52 13.48 -9.48 -15.67
C GLU A 52 13.58 -7.97 -15.77
N GLY A 53 13.16 -7.38 -16.89
CA GLY A 53 13.20 -5.93 -17.08
C GLY A 53 12.36 -5.13 -16.08
N PHE A 54 11.26 -5.71 -15.56
CA PHE A 54 10.47 -5.04 -14.52
C PHE A 54 11.21 -5.10 -13.17
N ARG A 55 11.85 -6.22 -12.84
CA ARG A 55 12.66 -6.36 -11.64
C ARG A 55 13.87 -5.43 -11.65
N GLU A 56 14.59 -5.36 -12.76
CA GLU A 56 15.72 -4.44 -12.94
C GLU A 56 15.28 -2.98 -12.76
N PHE A 57 14.15 -2.61 -13.36
CA PHE A 57 13.58 -1.27 -13.20
C PHE A 57 13.24 -0.95 -11.74
N VAL A 58 12.63 -1.88 -11.01
CA VAL A 58 12.28 -1.70 -9.60
C VAL A 58 13.53 -1.63 -8.72
N GLU A 59 14.54 -2.45 -8.99
CA GLU A 59 15.81 -2.48 -8.26
C GLU A 59 16.61 -1.18 -8.46
N GLU A 60 16.63 -0.62 -9.68
CA GLU A 60 17.26 0.68 -9.95
C GLU A 60 16.55 1.83 -9.22
N LEU A 61 15.22 1.76 -9.09
CA LEU A 61 14.43 2.77 -8.36
C LEU A 61 14.63 2.69 -6.85
N ASP A 62 14.64 1.49 -6.27
CA ASP A 62 14.91 1.28 -4.85
C ASP A 62 15.58 -0.08 -4.59
N PRO A 63 16.91 -0.11 -4.42
CA PRO A 63 17.66 -1.36 -4.21
C PRO A 63 17.29 -2.09 -2.91
N LEU A 64 16.66 -1.41 -1.95
CA LEU A 64 16.26 -2.00 -0.67
C LEU A 64 14.84 -2.57 -0.72
N TYR A 65 14.10 -2.33 -1.80
CA TYR A 65 12.75 -2.86 -1.98
C TYR A 65 12.77 -4.17 -2.78
N GLU A 66 12.27 -5.23 -2.14
CA GLU A 66 11.99 -6.48 -2.81
C GLU A 66 10.50 -6.62 -3.11
N LEU A 67 10.16 -6.97 -4.36
CA LEU A 67 8.78 -7.23 -4.78
C LEU A 67 8.11 -8.31 -3.93
N SER A 68 6.94 -7.99 -3.39
CA SER A 68 6.15 -8.90 -2.57
C SER A 68 5.90 -10.27 -3.20
N SER A 69 5.86 -11.31 -2.37
CA SER A 69 5.56 -12.68 -2.81
C SER A 69 4.16 -12.82 -3.41
N ASP A 70 3.97 -13.82 -4.26
CA ASP A 70 2.65 -14.17 -4.84
C ASP A 70 1.55 -14.27 -3.78
N LYS A 71 1.87 -14.89 -2.64
CA LYS A 71 0.94 -15.02 -1.52
C LYS A 71 0.53 -13.65 -0.99
N LYS A 72 1.50 -12.77 -0.75
CA LYS A 72 1.23 -11.42 -0.22
C LYS A 72 0.44 -10.56 -1.20
N VAL A 73 0.78 -10.64 -2.49
CA VAL A 73 0.05 -9.95 -3.56
C VAL A 73 -1.40 -10.42 -3.61
N ARG A 74 -1.66 -11.74 -3.53
CA ARG A 74 -3.02 -12.29 -3.49
C ARG A 74 -3.80 -11.85 -2.26
N GLU A 75 -3.18 -11.84 -1.08
CA GLU A 75 -3.81 -11.33 0.14
C GLU A 75 -4.23 -9.87 0.00
N LEU A 76 -3.36 -9.02 -0.56
CA LEU A 76 -3.67 -7.62 -0.82
C LEU A 76 -4.78 -7.46 -1.87
N LEU A 77 -4.77 -8.25 -2.94
CA LEU A 77 -5.82 -8.26 -3.96
C LEU A 77 -7.18 -8.63 -3.36
N VAL A 78 -7.25 -9.68 -2.54
CA VAL A 78 -8.50 -10.09 -1.86
C VAL A 78 -8.97 -8.98 -0.91
N LYS A 79 -8.05 -8.35 -0.18
CA LYS A 79 -8.39 -7.23 0.70
C LYS A 79 -8.97 -6.05 -0.10
N SER A 80 -8.33 -5.66 -1.19
CA SER A 80 -8.80 -4.60 -2.09
C SER A 80 -10.16 -4.94 -2.69
N TYR A 81 -10.37 -6.18 -3.14
CA TYR A 81 -11.66 -6.63 -3.66
C TYR A 81 -12.77 -6.54 -2.62
N ASN A 82 -12.55 -7.07 -1.41
CA ASN A 82 -13.56 -7.06 -0.36
C ASN A 82 -13.91 -5.64 0.06
N PHE A 83 -12.90 -4.77 0.19
CA PHE A 83 -13.13 -3.35 0.46
C PHE A 83 -14.01 -2.72 -0.63
N CYS A 84 -13.67 -2.86 -1.91
CA CYS A 84 -14.46 -2.28 -2.98
C CYS A 84 -15.86 -2.87 -3.05
N LYS A 85 -16.02 -4.16 -2.77
CA LYS A 85 -17.33 -4.79 -2.66
C LYS A 85 -18.16 -4.16 -1.53
N GLU A 86 -17.57 -3.96 -0.35
CA GLU A 86 -18.23 -3.32 0.79
C GLU A 86 -18.60 -1.87 0.46
N GLU A 87 -17.71 -1.10 -0.15
CA GLU A 87 -17.99 0.27 -0.59
C GLU A 87 -19.11 0.31 -1.63
N ILE A 88 -19.09 -0.58 -2.62
CA ILE A 88 -20.17 -0.67 -3.62
C ILE A 88 -21.50 -1.02 -2.95
N VAL A 89 -21.51 -1.98 -2.02
CA VAL A 89 -22.72 -2.32 -1.25
C VAL A 89 -23.20 -1.12 -0.44
N HIS A 90 -22.28 -0.42 0.24
CA HIS A 90 -22.59 0.77 1.01
C HIS A 90 -23.18 1.87 0.13
N LEU A 91 -22.63 2.11 -1.06
CA LEU A 91 -23.17 3.06 -2.03
C LEU A 91 -24.59 2.67 -2.48
N PHE A 92 -24.83 1.39 -2.78
CA PHE A 92 -26.18 0.93 -3.14
C PHE A 92 -27.17 0.98 -1.97
N GLU A 93 -26.71 0.80 -0.73
CA GLU A 93 -27.53 0.92 0.48
C GLU A 93 -27.82 2.38 0.86
N GLN A 94 -26.88 3.29 0.61
CA GLN A 94 -27.02 4.71 0.91
C GLN A 94 -27.81 5.47 -0.17
N ASP A 95 -27.73 5.06 -1.44
CA ASP A 95 -28.33 5.80 -2.54
C ASP A 95 -29.54 5.13 -3.23
N ILE A 96 -30.64 5.15 -2.48
CA ILE A 96 -31.95 5.61 -2.98
C ILE A 96 -31.92 7.13 -3.32
N ASN A 97 -30.83 7.87 -3.09
CA ASN A 97 -30.66 9.28 -3.51
C ASN A 97 -29.36 9.53 -4.30
N PHE A 98 -29.16 8.77 -5.38
CA PHE A 98 -28.06 8.99 -6.32
C PHE A 98 -28.22 10.34 -7.02
N CYS A 99 -27.57 11.40 -6.52
CA CYS A 99 -27.17 12.62 -7.24
C CYS A 99 -26.56 13.63 -6.24
N GLU A 100 -25.23 13.62 -6.06
CA GLU A 100 -24.37 14.80 -5.80
C GLU A 100 -22.93 14.37 -5.47
N TRP A 101 -22.23 13.77 -6.43
CA TRP A 101 -20.77 13.61 -6.32
C TRP A 101 -20.08 14.91 -6.75
N HIS A 102 -20.00 15.88 -5.85
CA HIS A 102 -19.06 16.98 -5.98
C HIS A 102 -18.29 17.23 -4.67
N ASN A 103 -16.97 17.00 -4.75
CA ASN A 103 -15.92 17.48 -3.86
C ASN A 103 -15.97 17.07 -2.37
N SER A 104 -15.20 16.04 -2.02
CA SER A 104 -14.55 16.02 -0.70
C SER A 104 -13.10 15.52 -0.76
N SER A 105 -12.20 16.49 -0.92
CA SER A 105 -10.77 16.37 -0.68
C SER A 105 -10.54 16.18 0.80
N LYS A 106 -9.97 15.03 1.20
CA LYS A 106 -9.43 14.80 2.55
C LYS A 106 -8.47 13.60 2.53
N GLY A 107 -7.20 13.86 2.91
CA GLY A 107 -6.18 12.89 3.34
C GLY A 107 -5.77 11.85 2.30
N GLU A 108 -4.60 12.03 1.70
CA GLU A 108 -4.24 11.54 0.36
C GLU A 108 -3.52 10.18 0.28
N ASP A 109 -2.88 9.64 1.32
CA ASP A 109 -1.93 8.54 1.06
C ASP A 109 -2.50 7.11 1.18
N ASP A 110 -3.46 6.84 2.07
CA ASP A 110 -4.02 5.48 2.22
C ASP A 110 -5.32 5.24 1.44
N ARG A 111 -6.06 6.32 1.15
CA ARG A 111 -7.34 6.26 0.41
C ARG A 111 -7.19 6.45 -1.10
N GLU A 112 -5.98 6.70 -1.62
CA GLU A 112 -5.79 6.88 -3.06
C GLU A 112 -6.13 5.59 -3.81
N LEU A 113 -5.58 4.45 -3.37
CA LEU A 113 -5.89 3.13 -3.92
C LEU A 113 -7.39 2.83 -3.88
N GLU A 114 -8.05 3.25 -2.80
CA GLU A 114 -9.47 3.03 -2.54
C GLU A 114 -10.35 3.87 -3.48
N ARG A 115 -10.08 5.17 -3.60
CA ARG A 115 -10.77 6.06 -4.55
C ARG A 115 -10.57 5.61 -6.00
N ASP A 116 -9.37 5.17 -6.33
CA ASP A 116 -9.01 4.77 -7.68
C ASP A 116 -9.71 3.51 -8.17
N ILE A 117 -9.88 2.51 -7.29
CA ILE A 117 -10.59 1.29 -7.66
C ILE A 117 -12.09 1.59 -7.82
N ILE A 118 -12.64 2.46 -6.96
CA ILE A 118 -14.02 2.96 -7.11
C ILE A 118 -14.18 3.71 -8.45
N ASP A 119 -13.25 4.61 -8.79
CA ASP A 119 -13.24 5.36 -10.05
C ASP A 119 -13.10 4.46 -11.30
N TYR A 120 -12.49 3.28 -11.18
CA TYR A 120 -12.35 2.30 -12.28
C TYR A 120 -13.59 1.39 -12.41
N LEU A 121 -14.22 1.02 -11.29
CA LEU A 121 -15.35 0.09 -11.27
C LEU A 121 -16.70 0.76 -11.50
N LEU A 122 -16.83 2.06 -11.22
CA LEU A 122 -18.06 2.81 -11.44
C LEU A 122 -17.89 3.72 -12.67
N PRO A 123 -18.68 3.51 -13.74
CA PRO A 123 -18.68 4.41 -14.89
C PRO A 123 -19.06 5.82 -14.42
N LYS A 124 -18.27 6.83 -14.78
CA LYS A 124 -18.67 8.22 -14.56
C LYS A 124 -19.86 8.54 -15.48
N PRO A 125 -20.89 9.26 -14.97
CA PRO A 125 -22.07 9.63 -15.76
C PRO A 125 -21.73 10.56 -16.93
#